data_AF-A0A3N5GFS5-F1
#
_entry.id   AF-A0A3N5GFS5-F1
#
_cell.length_a   1.000
_cell.length_b   1.000
_cell.length_c   1.000
_cell.angle_alpha   90.00
_cell.angle_beta   90.00
_cell.angle_gamma   90.00
#
_symmetry.space_group_name_H-M   'P 1'
#
loop_
_entity.id
_entity.type
_entity.pdbx_description
1 polymer ?
#
loop_
_entity_poly.entity_id
_entity_poly.type
_entity_poly.pdbx_seq_one_letter_code
_entity_poly.pdbx_strand_id
1 'polypeptide(L)'
;DVLHYDELSAVTWARIPHFFQTPYYVYQYATCYASTAELIQGLRSGPDPARSEAVQRYLALLKSGGSDYPIVQLQQAGVDLRQPGPVQAVVEQLDRRVTQLEAEIARMA
;
A
#
# COMPACT_ATOMS: atom_id res chain seq x y z
N ASP A 1 22.25 -8.36 23.33
CA ASP A 1 22.16 -7.83 21.96
C ASP A 1 20.89 -8.36 21.31
N VAL A 2 20.03 -7.50 20.77
CA VAL A 2 18.67 -7.88 20.32
C VAL A 2 18.67 -8.51 18.93
N LEU A 3 19.75 -8.36 18.16
CA LEU A 3 19.91 -8.94 16.84
C LEU A 3 20.99 -10.04 16.89
N HIS A 4 20.56 -11.30 16.83
CA HIS A 4 21.45 -12.44 16.58
C HIS A 4 21.59 -12.62 15.08
N TYR A 5 22.81 -12.50 14.55
CA TYR A 5 23.09 -12.64 13.13
C TYR A 5 23.28 -14.11 12.76
N ASP A 6 22.47 -14.60 11.83
CA ASP A 6 22.63 -15.92 11.19
C ASP A 6 23.37 -15.74 9.86
N GLU A 7 24.48 -16.44 9.68
CA GLU A 7 25.27 -16.44 8.43
C GLU A 7 24.42 -16.80 7.20
N LEU A 8 23.39 -17.63 7.36
CA LEU A 8 22.48 -18.01 6.27
C LEU A 8 21.59 -16.85 5.80
N SER A 9 21.49 -15.75 6.57
CA SER A 9 20.75 -14.56 6.15
C SER A 9 21.31 -13.93 4.87
N ALA A 10 22.61 -14.09 4.61
CA ALA A 10 23.26 -13.57 3.40
C ALA A 10 22.77 -14.26 2.11
N VAL A 11 22.21 -15.48 2.21
CA VAL A 11 21.76 -16.26 1.05
C VAL A 11 20.24 -16.32 0.91
N THR A 12 19.51 -15.49 1.65
CA THR A 12 18.04 -15.48 1.64
C THR A 12 17.45 -15.25 0.25
N TRP A 13 18.15 -14.50 -0.62
CA TRP A 13 17.75 -14.24 -2.01
C TRP A 13 17.53 -15.53 -2.81
N ALA A 14 18.30 -16.60 -2.53
CA ALA A 14 18.22 -17.86 -3.26
C ALA A 14 16.91 -18.62 -3.00
N ARG A 15 16.18 -18.25 -1.93
CA ARG A 15 14.92 -18.88 -1.54
C ARG A 15 13.69 -18.19 -2.11
N ILE A 16 13.84 -17.05 -2.80
CA ILE A 16 12.71 -16.21 -3.25
C ILE A 16 12.35 -16.59 -4.70
N PRO A 17 11.23 -17.31 -4.96
CA PRO A 17 10.92 -17.82 -6.30
C PRO A 17 10.71 -16.70 -7.33
N HIS A 18 10.14 -15.57 -6.89
CA HIS A 18 9.88 -14.41 -7.75
C HIS A 18 11.14 -13.83 -8.39
N PHE A 19 12.34 -14.06 -7.82
CA PHE A 19 13.60 -13.59 -8.43
C PHE A 19 14.03 -14.41 -9.64
N PHE A 20 13.52 -15.64 -9.77
CA PHE A 20 13.91 -16.56 -10.84
C PHE A 20 12.79 -16.82 -11.85
N GLN A 21 11.54 -16.82 -11.39
CA GLN A 21 10.39 -17.25 -12.19
C GLN A 21 9.52 -16.09 -12.68
N THR A 22 9.62 -14.90 -12.08
CA THR A 22 8.72 -13.78 -12.36
C THR A 22 9.47 -12.44 -12.31
N PRO A 23 10.35 -12.19 -13.31
CA PRO A 23 11.21 -11.01 -13.30
C PRO A 23 10.37 -9.72 -13.20
N TYR A 24 10.83 -8.78 -12.39
CA TYR A 24 10.17 -7.48 -12.14
C TYR A 24 8.73 -7.59 -11.62
N TYR A 25 8.34 -8.66 -10.94
CA TYR A 25 6.99 -8.78 -10.39
C TYR A 25 6.84 -8.12 -9.01
N VAL A 26 7.84 -8.30 -8.14
CA VAL A 26 7.70 -7.99 -6.70
C VAL A 26 7.42 -6.51 -6.40
N TYR A 27 7.85 -5.58 -7.25
CA TYR A 27 7.60 -4.15 -7.04
C TYR A 27 6.10 -3.83 -7.11
N GLN A 28 5.32 -4.65 -7.83
CA GLN A 28 3.88 -4.47 -7.98
C GLN A 28 3.16 -4.59 -6.63
N TYR A 29 3.65 -5.42 -5.71
CA TYR A 29 3.08 -5.48 -4.36
C TYR A 29 3.23 -4.15 -3.62
N ALA A 30 4.41 -3.53 -3.72
CA ALA A 30 4.68 -2.25 -3.06
C ALA A 30 3.84 -1.12 -3.66
N THR A 31 3.76 -1.04 -4.99
CA THR A 31 2.96 0.00 -5.66
C THR A 31 1.46 -0.21 -5.44
N CYS A 32 0.94 -1.45 -5.52
CA CYS A 32 -0.46 -1.75 -5.21
C CYS A 32 -0.82 -1.40 -3.75
N TYR A 33 0.07 -1.70 -2.81
CA TYR A 33 -0.15 -1.35 -1.40
C TYR A 33 -0.18 0.17 -1.21
N ALA A 34 0.75 0.90 -1.83
CA ALA A 34 0.79 2.37 -1.80
C ALA A 34 -0.48 2.99 -2.41
N SER A 35 -0.92 2.51 -3.58
CA SER A 35 -2.18 2.95 -4.19
C SER A 35 -3.38 2.69 -3.28
N THR A 36 -3.42 1.52 -2.62
CA THR A 36 -4.50 1.17 -1.71
C THR A 36 -4.51 2.06 -0.46
N ALA A 37 -3.33 2.37 0.09
CA ALA A 37 -3.20 3.25 1.25
C ALA A 37 -3.80 4.63 0.97
N GLU A 38 -3.56 5.19 -0.22
CA GLU A 38 -4.12 6.48 -0.65
C GLU A 38 -5.63 6.39 -0.91
N LEU A 39 -6.10 5.40 -1.69
CA LEU A 39 -7.53 5.19 -1.97
C LEU A 39 -8.37 5.10 -0.69
N ILE A 40 -7.87 4.38 0.32
CA ILE A 40 -8.57 4.16 1.58
C ILE A 40 -8.76 5.46 2.36
N GLN A 41 -7.87 6.45 2.23
CA GLN A 41 -8.04 7.75 2.89
C GLN A 41 -9.35 8.42 2.44
N GLY A 42 -9.60 8.44 1.12
CA GLY A 42 -10.83 8.96 0.54
C GLY A 42 -12.06 8.14 0.92
N LEU A 43 -11.98 6.81 0.87
CA LEU A 43 -13.11 5.92 1.21
C LEU A 43 -13.52 5.99 2.69
N ARG A 44 -12.58 6.33 3.57
CA ARG A 44 -12.79 6.49 5.02
C ARG A 44 -13.02 7.94 5.46
N SER A 45 -13.02 8.90 4.53
CA SER A 45 -13.46 10.27 4.83
C SER A 45 -14.91 10.24 5.35
N GLY A 46 -15.33 11.27 6.10
CA GLY A 46 -16.66 11.33 6.71
C GLY A 46 -17.82 11.27 5.69
N PRO A 47 -19.10 11.46 6.09
CA PRO A 47 -20.26 11.35 5.21
C PRO A 47 -20.40 12.48 4.15
N ASP A 48 -19.29 13.14 3.80
CA ASP A 48 -19.22 14.23 2.82
C ASP A 48 -19.39 13.71 1.38
N PRO A 49 -19.97 14.51 0.45
CA PRO A 49 -19.87 14.34 -1.00
C PRO A 49 -18.55 13.72 -1.52
N ALA A 50 -17.40 14.12 -0.96
CA ALA A 50 -16.07 13.62 -1.33
C ALA A 50 -15.93 12.08 -1.17
N ARG A 51 -16.55 11.50 -0.14
CA ARG A 51 -16.54 10.04 0.07
C ARG A 51 -17.33 9.33 -1.01
N SER A 52 -18.50 9.85 -1.36
CA SER A 52 -19.35 9.27 -2.41
C SER A 52 -18.61 9.26 -3.75
N GLU A 53 -17.89 10.32 -4.08
CA GLU A 53 -17.04 10.39 -5.28
C GLU A 53 -15.92 9.35 -5.24
N ALA A 54 -15.21 9.21 -4.11
CA ALA A 54 -14.16 8.20 -3.95
C ALA A 54 -14.71 6.77 -4.12
N VAL A 55 -15.90 6.49 -3.59
CA VAL A 55 -16.58 5.20 -3.78
C VAL A 55 -16.91 4.96 -5.24
N GLN A 56 -17.43 5.97 -5.96
CA GLN A 56 -17.75 5.83 -7.38
C GLN A 56 -16.49 5.56 -8.22
N ARG A 57 -15.39 6.29 -7.97
CA ARG A 57 -14.10 6.04 -8.64
C ARG A 57 -13.57 4.64 -8.38
N TYR A 58 -13.64 4.17 -7.12
CA TYR A 58 -13.21 2.82 -6.78
C TYR A 58 -14.08 1.73 -7.44
N LEU A 59 -15.41 1.91 -7.46
CA LEU A 59 -16.31 0.98 -8.16
C LEU A 59 -16.08 0.99 -9.68
N ALA A 60 -15.74 2.13 -10.28
CA ALA A 60 -15.38 2.22 -11.68
C ALA A 60 -14.09 1.45 -11.99
N LEU A 61 -13.07 1.58 -11.13
CA LEU A 61 -11.83 0.78 -11.21
C LEU A 61 -12.14 -0.72 -11.19
N LEU A 62 -12.94 -1.20 -10.24
CA LEU A 62 -13.31 -2.62 -10.15
C LEU A 62 -14.06 -3.11 -11.40
N LYS A 63 -14.98 -2.30 -11.93
CA LYS A 63 -15.73 -2.63 -13.15
C LYS A 63 -14.86 -2.65 -14.41
N SER A 64 -13.75 -1.92 -14.42
CA SER A 64 -12.88 -1.81 -15.59
C SER A 64 -12.12 -3.11 -15.90
N GLY A 65 -11.82 -3.94 -14.88
CA GLY A 65 -11.07 -5.18 -15.09
C GLY A 65 -9.75 -4.93 -15.82
N GLY A 66 -9.39 -5.79 -16.79
CA GLY A 66 -8.18 -5.63 -17.60
C GLY A 66 -8.36 -4.81 -18.87
N SER A 67 -9.29 -3.85 -18.89
CA SER A 67 -9.64 -3.10 -20.12
C SER A 67 -8.62 -2.03 -20.53
N ASP A 68 -7.69 -1.66 -19.66
CA ASP A 68 -6.69 -0.61 -19.91
C ASP A 68 -5.41 -0.84 -19.08
N TYR A 69 -4.39 0.00 -19.28
CA TYR A 69 -3.14 -0.04 -18.53
C TYR A 69 -3.36 0.28 -17.04
N PRO A 70 -2.77 -0.50 -16.11
CA PRO A 70 -2.98 -0.30 -14.67
C PRO A 70 -2.68 1.11 -14.17
N ILE A 71 -1.66 1.78 -14.72
CA ILE A 71 -1.30 3.16 -14.33
C ILE A 71 -2.39 4.17 -14.71
N VAL A 72 -3.06 3.97 -15.86
CA VAL A 72 -4.15 4.83 -16.32
C VAL A 72 -5.40 4.58 -15.48
N GLN A 73 -5.70 3.31 -15.21
CA GLN A 73 -6.83 2.93 -14.36
C GLN A 73 -6.69 3.46 -12.92
N LEU A 74 -5.49 3.41 -12.35
CA LEU A 74 -5.21 4.01 -11.04
C LEU A 74 -5.38 5.53 -11.04
N GLN A 75 -4.91 6.21 -12.09
CA GLN A 75 -5.11 7.66 -12.24
C GLN A 75 -6.60 8.02 -12.29
N GLN A 76 -7.41 7.27 -13.03
CA GLN A 76 -8.87 7.44 -13.06
C GLN A 76 -9.51 7.16 -11.69
N ALA A 77 -8.93 6.25 -10.91
CA ALA A 77 -9.37 5.97 -9.53
C ALA A 77 -8.98 7.09 -8.54
N GLY A 78 -8.11 8.02 -8.95
CA GLY A 78 -7.61 9.12 -8.13
C GLY A 78 -6.24 8.88 -7.50
N VAL A 79 -5.44 7.94 -8.03
CA VAL A 79 -4.07 7.64 -7.58
C VAL A 79 -3.10 7.88 -8.72
N ASP A 80 -2.17 8.81 -8.56
CA ASP A 80 -1.07 9.01 -9.51
C ASP A 80 0.25 8.50 -8.92
N LEU A 81 0.69 7.34 -9.39
CA LEU A 81 1.96 6.71 -8.97
C LEU A 81 3.22 7.48 -9.36
N ARG A 82 3.10 8.57 -10.13
CA ARG A 82 4.20 9.49 -10.42
C ARG A 82 4.39 10.54 -9.33
N GLN A 83 3.42 10.67 -8.43
CA GLN A 83 3.45 11.60 -7.30
C GLN A 83 3.95 10.91 -6.04
N PRO A 84 4.45 11.66 -5.04
CA PRO A 84 4.87 11.09 -3.76
C PRO A 84 3.69 10.63 -2.88
N GLY A 85 2.48 11.13 -3.14
CA GLY A 85 1.26 10.87 -2.34
C GLY A 85 1.01 9.41 -1.98
N PRO A 86 1.03 8.46 -2.95
CA PRO A 86 0.82 7.04 -2.65
C PRO A 86 1.79 6.46 -1.61
N VAL A 87 3.07 6.81 -1.71
CA VAL A 87 4.10 6.33 -0.77
C VAL A 87 3.95 7.03 0.58
N GLN A 88 3.66 8.33 0.58
CA GLN A 88 3.41 9.09 1.80
C GLN A 88 2.22 8.53 2.59
N ALA A 89 1.15 8.12 1.91
CA ALA A 89 -0.02 7.50 2.54
C ALA A 89 0.34 6.22 3.34
N VAL A 90 1.33 5.44 2.88
CA VAL A 90 1.84 4.26 3.59
C VAL A 90 2.57 4.68 4.87
N VAL A 91 3.45 5.68 4.77
CA VAL A 91 4.21 6.20 5.91
C VAL A 91 3.27 6.73 6.99
N GLU A 92 2.28 7.52 6.61
CA GLU A 92 1.26 8.05 7.53
C GLU A 92 0.40 6.94 8.17
N GLN A 93 0.11 5.86 7.42
CA GLN A 93 -0.57 4.72 7.98
C GLN A 93 0.29 3.99 9.01
N LEU A 94 1.57 3.77 8.72
CA LEU A 94 2.50 3.14 9.65
C LEU A 94 2.66 3.97 10.92
N ASP A 95 2.91 5.27 10.78
CA ASP A 95 3.08 6.22 11.88
C ASP A 95 1.90 6.21 12.85
N ARG A 96 0.66 6.28 12.32
CA ARG A 96 -0.56 6.18 13.16
C ARG A 96 -0.65 4.85 13.91
N ARG A 97 -0.24 3.74 13.29
CA ARG A 97 -0.31 2.42 13.91
C ARG A 97 0.73 2.24 15.00
N VAL A 98 1.95 2.74 14.79
CA VAL A 98 3.02 2.73 15.80
C VAL A 98 2.61 3.63 16.98
N THR A 99 2.14 4.84 16.72
CA THR A 99 1.63 5.75 17.76
C THR A 99 0.50 5.10 18.57
N GLN A 100 -0.43 4.41 17.90
CA GLN A 100 -1.50 3.68 18.56
C GLN A 100 -0.96 2.55 19.44
N LEU A 101 0.01 1.77 18.95
CA LEU A 101 0.63 0.69 19.71
C LEU A 101 1.33 1.21 20.97
N GLU A 102 2.08 2.30 20.88
CA GLU A 102 2.75 2.94 22.02
C GLU A 102 1.75 3.37 23.09
N ALA A 103 0.64 3.98 22.69
CA ALA A 103 -0.42 4.40 23.60
C ALA A 103 -1.09 3.21 24.32
N GLU A 104 -1.34 2.11 23.60
CA GLU A 104 -1.93 0.92 24.23
C GLU A 104 -0.94 0.22 25.18
N ILE A 105 0.35 0.15 24.84
CA ILE A 105 1.39 -0.37 25.75
C ILE A 105 1.44 0.45 27.04
N ALA A 106 1.41 1.78 26.93
CA ALA A 106 1.43 2.67 28.10
C ALA A 106 0.20 2.54 29.00
N ARG A 107 -0.95 2.12 28.46
CA ARG A 107 -2.16 1.84 29.25
C ARG A 107 -2.11 0.50 29.99
N MET A 108 -1.30 -0.44 29.51
CA MET A 108 -1.14 -1.76 30.12
C MET A 108 -0.09 -1.77 31.23
N ALA A 109 0.81 -0.77 31.26
CA ALA A 109 1.80 -0.55 32.30
C ALA A 109 1.20 0.19 33.50
#